data_AF-A0A5N9DL24-F1
#
_entry.id   AF-A0A5N9DL24-F1
#
_cell.length_a   1.000
_cell.length_b   1.000
_cell.length_c   1.000
_cell.angle_alpha   90.00
_cell.angle_beta   90.00
_cell.angle_gamma   90.00
#
_symmetry.space_group_name_H-M   'P 1'
#
loop_
_entity.id
_entity.type
_entity.pdbx_description
1 polymer ?
#
loop_
_entity_poly.entity_id
_entity_poly.type
_entity_poly.pdbx_seq_one_letter_code
_entity_poly.pdbx_strand_id
1 'polypeptide(L)'
;MTENNREKEESAGQDLSAAEQIEPVTDTETVALGDRAGQRFPTQVRSALEYAAANKYAYGPRLRNAELTWNVVSAESMTDDIVRVRVEFAPASGFRGDSGIEYMDVDANGSILARRQIRIPKENTPVLLIGITGISIILAVIFISLMTWLKPEAGDPLYVAGRTLWIRAERPESREFITYTGLDSEGDFRTWVINPENESENDLVYVKVSLFNETSGSVNLVIDEKAAKLLDGDRTTYLPLNTIDRTLEAEAVGKVNSPEFMPMWGSLTLDEGEQVVGMLVFELPEGSSFTELRWAASDTAVIKYQ
;
A
#
# COMPACT_ATOMS: atom_id res chain seq x y z
N MET A 1 -43.00 -27.19 51.63
CA MET A 1 -43.17 -27.49 53.07
C MET A 1 -42.60 -28.89 53.26
N THR A 2 -41.51 -29.15 53.97
CA THR A 2 -40.78 -28.42 55.02
C THR A 2 -39.43 -29.17 55.16
N GLU A 3 -38.27 -28.49 55.19
CA GLU A 3 -37.48 -28.17 56.41
C GLU A 3 -36.94 -29.44 57.10
N ASN A 4 -35.70 -29.57 57.60
CA ASN A 4 -34.65 -28.64 58.04
C ASN A 4 -33.44 -29.53 58.43
N ASN A 5 -32.22 -29.02 58.32
CA ASN A 5 -31.17 -29.09 59.37
C ASN A 5 -29.76 -28.80 58.83
N ARG A 6 -29.35 -27.55 59.09
CA ARG A 6 -27.98 -27.13 59.39
C ARG A 6 -27.55 -27.67 60.76
N GLU A 7 -26.25 -27.95 60.90
CA GLU A 7 -25.31 -27.63 62.00
C GLU A 7 -24.04 -28.45 61.71
N LYS A 8 -22.88 -27.88 61.35
CA LYS A 8 -21.95 -26.97 62.06
C LYS A 8 -21.33 -27.64 63.29
N GLU A 9 -20.07 -28.04 63.17
CA GLU A 9 -19.09 -27.89 64.26
C GLU A 9 -17.68 -27.70 63.70
N GLU A 10 -17.08 -26.59 64.13
CA GLU A 10 -15.73 -26.08 63.87
C GLU A 10 -14.73 -26.66 64.88
N SER A 11 -13.48 -26.80 64.47
CA SER A 11 -12.30 -26.47 65.29
C SER A 11 -11.08 -26.51 64.38
N ALA A 12 -10.67 -25.37 63.80
CA ALA A 12 -9.79 -24.36 64.40
C ALA A 12 -8.31 -24.66 64.10
N GLY A 13 -7.59 -23.63 63.66
CA GLY A 13 -6.13 -23.62 63.64
C GLY A 13 -5.54 -23.15 62.32
N GLN A 14 -5.37 -21.83 62.20
CA GLN A 14 -4.42 -21.21 61.28
C GLN A 14 -3.02 -21.78 61.56
N ASP A 15 -2.26 -22.11 60.51
CA ASP A 15 -0.84 -21.77 60.53
C ASP A 15 -0.27 -21.54 59.14
N LEU A 16 0.62 -20.57 59.09
CA LEU A 16 1.26 -20.01 57.93
C LEU A 16 2.31 -20.96 57.34
N SER A 17 2.60 -20.74 56.06
CA SER A 17 3.91 -20.95 55.42
C SER A 17 4.55 -22.34 55.57
N ALA A 18 4.51 -23.10 54.48
CA ALA A 18 5.67 -23.86 54.06
C ALA A 18 5.69 -23.88 52.53
N ALA A 19 6.61 -23.10 51.96
CA ALA A 19 7.06 -23.31 50.61
C ALA A 19 7.56 -24.76 50.53
N GLU A 20 6.88 -25.60 49.76
CA GLU A 20 7.43 -26.88 49.38
C GLU A 20 8.51 -26.60 48.33
N GLN A 21 9.69 -26.29 48.85
CA GLN A 21 10.96 -26.43 48.17
C GLN A 21 11.04 -27.87 47.65
N ILE A 22 10.74 -28.06 46.37
CA ILE A 22 11.18 -29.26 45.66
C ILE A 22 12.68 -29.03 45.36
N GLU A 23 13.49 -29.24 46.40
CA GLU A 23 14.92 -29.52 46.25
C GLU A 23 15.08 -30.88 45.54
N PRO A 24 16.14 -31.06 44.74
CA PRO A 24 16.19 -32.02 43.65
C PRO A 24 16.39 -33.46 44.16
N VAL A 25 15.74 -34.40 43.49
CA VAL A 25 15.93 -35.84 43.69
C VAL A 25 17.37 -36.23 43.30
N THR A 26 18.22 -36.27 44.32
CA THR A 26 19.25 -37.29 44.61
C THR A 26 19.89 -38.04 43.44
N ASP A 27 21.20 -37.80 43.26
CA ASP A 27 22.12 -38.67 42.53
C ASP A 27 21.95 -40.13 43.00
N THR A 28 21.48 -40.97 42.09
CA THR A 28 21.53 -42.43 42.24
C THR A 28 22.79 -42.89 41.51
N GLU A 29 23.58 -43.80 42.08
CA GLU A 29 24.87 -44.27 41.51
C GLU A 29 24.76 -44.80 40.05
N THR A 30 23.55 -45.02 39.55
CA THR A 30 23.26 -45.53 38.22
C THR A 30 22.97 -44.45 37.18
N VAL A 31 22.69 -43.19 37.56
CA VAL A 31 22.30 -42.11 36.63
C VAL A 31 23.20 -40.89 36.79
N ALA A 32 23.70 -40.35 35.68
CA ALA A 32 24.40 -39.07 35.63
C ALA A 32 23.68 -38.10 34.68
N LEU A 33 23.63 -36.83 35.04
CA LEU A 33 22.91 -35.79 34.29
C LEU A 33 23.86 -34.80 33.61
N GLY A 34 23.46 -34.28 32.45
CA GLY A 34 24.18 -33.20 31.75
C GLY A 34 25.67 -33.47 31.59
N ASP A 35 26.50 -32.49 31.94
CA ASP A 35 27.96 -32.59 31.85
C ASP A 35 28.56 -33.73 32.68
N ARG A 36 27.91 -34.10 33.80
CA ARG A 36 28.35 -35.23 34.66
C ARG A 36 28.19 -36.57 33.95
N ALA A 37 27.26 -36.68 33.01
CA ALA A 37 27.12 -37.86 32.16
C ALA A 37 28.38 -38.10 31.32
N GLY A 38 28.92 -37.03 30.71
CA GLY A 38 30.15 -37.09 29.91
C GLY A 38 31.39 -37.40 30.75
N GLN A 39 31.42 -37.01 32.02
CA GLN A 39 32.51 -37.34 32.94
C GLN A 39 32.46 -38.79 33.43
N ARG A 40 31.25 -39.30 33.72
CA ARG A 40 31.05 -40.65 34.26
C ARG A 40 31.12 -41.73 33.18
N PHE A 41 30.58 -41.46 31.99
CA PHE A 41 30.53 -42.41 30.88
C PHE A 41 31.12 -41.80 29.59
N PRO A 42 32.43 -41.43 29.61
CA PRO A 42 33.03 -40.63 28.54
C PRO A 42 33.02 -41.34 27.17
N THR A 43 33.26 -42.65 27.16
CA THR A 43 33.26 -43.44 25.92
C THR A 43 31.86 -43.50 25.31
N GLN A 44 30.86 -43.87 26.10
CA GLN A 44 29.49 -44.08 25.65
C GLN A 44 28.83 -42.78 25.21
N VAL A 45 29.05 -41.70 25.97
CA VAL A 45 28.53 -40.36 25.62
C VAL A 45 29.17 -39.85 24.33
N ARG A 46 30.49 -39.98 24.17
CA ARG A 46 31.18 -39.60 22.93
C ARG A 46 30.66 -40.40 21.74
N SER A 47 30.59 -41.72 21.86
CA SER A 47 30.07 -42.59 20.80
C SER A 47 28.63 -42.26 20.42
N ALA A 48 27.76 -41.96 21.40
CA ALA A 48 26.38 -41.56 21.14
C ALA A 48 26.31 -40.24 20.34
N LEU A 49 27.09 -39.23 20.72
CA LEU A 49 27.13 -37.94 20.02
C LEU A 49 27.73 -38.06 18.61
N GLU A 50 28.83 -38.80 18.45
CA GLU A 50 29.45 -39.05 17.14
C GLU A 50 28.50 -39.82 16.22
N TYR A 51 27.83 -40.84 16.74
CA TYR A 51 26.86 -41.61 15.98
C TYR A 51 25.65 -40.75 15.59
N ALA A 52 25.13 -39.92 16.49
CA ALA A 52 24.04 -38.98 16.22
C ALA A 52 24.41 -38.01 15.08
N ALA A 53 25.61 -37.43 15.15
CA ALA A 53 26.11 -36.47 14.17
C ALA A 53 26.38 -37.10 12.80
N ALA A 54 26.89 -38.34 12.75
CA ALA A 54 27.15 -39.06 11.51
C ALA A 54 25.86 -39.56 10.83
N ASN A 55 24.81 -39.85 11.61
CA ASN A 55 23.57 -40.48 11.12
C ASN A 55 22.38 -39.51 11.07
N LYS A 56 22.57 -38.33 10.47
CA LYS A 56 21.51 -37.30 10.35
C LYS A 56 20.31 -37.75 9.52
N TYR A 57 20.48 -38.71 8.62
CA TYR A 57 19.37 -39.26 7.80
C TYR A 57 18.22 -39.78 8.67
N ALA A 58 18.52 -40.31 9.86
CA ALA A 58 17.54 -40.84 10.80
C ALA A 58 16.55 -39.78 11.34
N TYR A 59 16.88 -38.48 11.30
CA TYR A 59 15.97 -37.40 11.72
C TYR A 59 14.98 -36.98 10.63
N GLY A 60 15.05 -37.61 9.45
CA GLY A 60 14.13 -37.39 8.35
C GLY A 60 14.48 -36.18 7.47
N PRO A 61 13.73 -35.98 6.36
CA PRO A 61 14.10 -35.05 5.29
C PRO A 61 14.25 -33.59 5.72
N ARG A 62 13.49 -33.15 6.73
CA ARG A 62 13.50 -31.75 7.20
C ARG A 62 14.76 -31.43 8.02
N LEU A 63 15.23 -32.37 8.82
CA LEU A 63 16.34 -32.15 9.76
C LEU A 63 17.68 -32.68 9.24
N ARG A 64 17.69 -33.63 8.29
CA ARG A 64 18.94 -34.21 7.75
C ARG A 64 19.87 -33.19 7.09
N ASN A 65 19.29 -32.14 6.51
CA ASN A 65 20.03 -31.06 5.83
C ASN A 65 20.28 -29.85 6.75
N ALA A 66 19.71 -29.85 7.95
CA ALA A 66 19.90 -28.78 8.91
C ALA A 66 21.20 -28.98 9.69
N GLU A 67 21.79 -27.87 10.12
CA GLU A 67 22.78 -27.90 11.18
C GLU A 67 22.05 -28.16 12.50
N LEU A 68 22.46 -29.20 13.22
CA LEU A 68 21.82 -29.66 14.45
C LEU A 68 22.81 -29.54 15.60
N THR A 69 22.30 -29.21 16.78
CA THR A 69 23.01 -29.30 18.04
C THR A 69 22.50 -30.50 18.83
N TRP A 70 23.38 -31.11 19.60
CA TRP A 70 23.06 -32.24 20.49
C TRP A 70 23.57 -31.93 21.89
N ASN A 71 22.66 -31.98 22.86
CA ASN A 71 22.96 -31.74 24.27
C ASN A 71 22.65 -33.00 25.06
N VAL A 72 23.62 -33.48 25.84
CA VAL A 72 23.43 -34.66 26.67
C VAL A 72 22.51 -34.30 27.83
N VAL A 73 21.40 -35.03 27.98
CA VAL A 73 20.45 -34.84 29.08
C VAL A 73 20.82 -35.74 30.24
N SER A 74 21.07 -37.03 29.97
CA SER A 74 21.44 -38.00 30.99
C SER A 74 22.17 -39.21 30.39
N ALA A 75 22.91 -39.93 31.22
CA ALA A 75 23.44 -41.25 30.94
C ALA A 75 23.14 -42.17 32.13
N GLU A 76 22.54 -43.31 31.84
CA GLU A 76 22.03 -44.25 32.84
C GLU A 76 22.64 -45.64 32.60
N SER A 77 23.31 -46.19 33.60
CA SER A 77 23.84 -47.55 33.58
C SER A 77 22.69 -48.55 33.62
N MET A 78 22.70 -49.47 32.68
CA MET A 78 21.77 -50.60 32.55
C MET A 78 22.50 -51.90 32.93
N THR A 79 21.86 -53.04 32.70
CA THR A 79 22.49 -54.36 32.81
C THR A 79 23.54 -54.57 31.71
N ASP A 80 24.47 -55.49 31.93
CA ASP A 80 25.48 -55.91 30.95
C ASP A 80 26.42 -54.78 30.45
N ASP A 81 26.77 -53.84 31.35
CA ASP A 81 27.63 -52.68 31.08
C ASP A 81 27.11 -51.75 29.96
N ILE A 82 25.82 -51.83 29.65
CA ILE A 82 25.15 -50.96 28.70
C ILE A 82 24.85 -49.62 29.38
N VAL A 83 25.09 -48.52 28.69
CA VAL A 83 24.70 -47.18 29.13
C VAL A 83 23.67 -46.59 28.19
N ARG A 84 22.51 -46.21 28.71
CA ARG A 84 21.50 -45.45 27.98
C ARG A 84 21.83 -43.97 28.04
N VAL A 85 22.28 -43.42 26.92
CA VAL A 85 22.56 -41.98 26.77
C VAL A 85 21.34 -41.30 26.18
N ARG A 86 20.72 -40.37 26.91
CA ARG A 86 19.63 -39.51 26.42
C ARG A 86 20.19 -38.18 25.95
N VAL A 87 19.78 -37.76 24.76
CA VAL A 87 20.26 -36.55 24.10
C VAL A 87 19.07 -35.73 23.60
N GLU A 88 19.15 -34.42 23.84
CA GLU A 88 18.28 -33.44 23.22
C GLU A 88 18.90 -32.92 21.94
N PHE A 89 18.09 -32.74 20.90
CA PHE A 89 18.58 -32.22 19.62
C PHE A 89 17.62 -31.18 19.04
N ALA A 90 18.17 -30.15 18.39
CA ALA A 90 17.41 -29.10 17.72
C ALA A 90 18.24 -28.47 16.59
N PRO A 91 17.62 -27.76 15.62
CA PRO A 91 18.38 -26.95 14.67
C PRO A 91 19.21 -25.87 15.38
N ALA A 92 20.44 -25.66 14.90
CA ALA A 92 21.42 -24.76 15.51
C ALA A 92 21.03 -23.27 15.39
N SER A 93 20.24 -22.90 14.38
CA SER A 93 19.82 -21.53 14.12
C SER A 93 18.34 -21.46 13.73
N GLY A 94 17.71 -20.31 14.00
CA GLY A 94 16.33 -20.02 13.59
C GLY A 94 15.23 -20.84 14.30
N PHE A 95 15.60 -21.81 15.14
CA PHE A 95 14.64 -22.67 15.83
C PHE A 95 14.11 -22.00 17.09
N ARG A 96 12.77 -21.89 17.17
CA ARG A 96 12.04 -21.44 18.35
C ARG A 96 10.93 -22.45 18.64
N GLY A 97 11.17 -23.32 19.60
CA GLY A 97 10.24 -24.37 19.95
C GLY A 97 10.85 -25.41 20.89
N ASP A 98 10.19 -26.57 20.98
CA ASP A 98 10.61 -27.66 21.86
C ASP A 98 11.64 -28.55 21.17
N SER A 99 12.79 -28.78 21.81
CA SER A 99 13.84 -29.68 21.32
C SER A 99 13.34 -31.13 21.20
N GLY A 100 13.88 -31.87 20.23
CA GLY A 100 13.73 -33.31 20.13
C GLY A 100 14.44 -34.05 21.27
N ILE A 101 13.99 -35.27 21.59
CA ILE A 101 14.70 -36.17 22.51
C ILE A 101 14.88 -37.51 21.82
N GLU A 102 16.07 -38.07 21.96
CA GLU A 102 16.36 -39.46 21.65
C GLU A 102 17.18 -40.12 22.76
N TYR A 103 17.24 -41.44 22.73
CA TYR A 103 18.22 -42.19 23.49
C TYR A 103 18.94 -43.22 22.62
N MET A 104 20.15 -43.54 23.04
CA MET A 104 20.96 -44.62 22.48
C MET A 104 21.46 -45.51 23.60
N ASP A 105 21.35 -46.82 23.40
CA ASP A 105 21.92 -47.81 24.30
C ASP A 105 23.29 -48.20 23.74
N VAL A 106 24.34 -47.95 24.53
CA VAL A 106 25.73 -48.04 24.10
C VAL A 106 26.48 -49.03 25.00
N ASP A 107 27.19 -49.98 24.40
CA ASP A 107 27.99 -50.95 25.15
C ASP A 107 29.28 -50.32 25.75
N ALA A 108 30.01 -51.10 26.55
CA ALA A 108 31.28 -50.67 27.15
C ALA A 108 32.36 -50.28 26.13
N ASN A 109 32.30 -50.82 24.89
CA ASN A 109 33.24 -50.54 23.82
C ASN A 109 32.82 -49.33 22.97
N GLY A 110 31.66 -48.73 23.24
CA GLY A 110 31.13 -47.61 22.48
C GLY A 110 30.31 -47.99 21.25
N SER A 111 29.94 -49.27 21.08
CA SER A 111 29.05 -49.70 19.99
C SER A 111 27.61 -49.34 20.31
N ILE A 112 26.89 -48.79 19.32
CA ILE A 112 25.47 -48.47 19.45
C ILE A 112 24.63 -49.72 19.24
N LEU A 113 23.98 -50.19 20.30
CA LEU A 113 23.14 -51.39 20.29
C LEU A 113 21.70 -51.06 19.87
N ALA A 114 21.18 -49.94 20.36
CA ALA A 114 19.84 -49.48 20.02
C ALA A 114 19.78 -47.96 19.96
N ARG A 115 18.86 -47.44 19.14
CA ARG A 115 18.53 -46.03 19.06
C ARG A 115 17.03 -45.85 18.98
N ARG A 116 16.51 -44.88 19.73
CA ARG A 116 15.08 -44.52 19.66
C ARG A 116 14.88 -43.03 19.82
N GLN A 117 14.19 -42.44 18.86
CA GLN A 117 13.68 -41.07 18.97
C GLN A 117 12.38 -41.09 19.77
N ILE A 118 12.35 -40.32 20.85
CA ILE A 118 11.18 -40.17 21.74
C ILE A 118 10.27 -39.07 21.20
N ARG A 119 10.85 -37.93 20.82
CA ARG A 119 10.12 -36.81 20.21
C ARG A 119 11.02 -36.08 19.20
N ILE A 120 10.39 -35.51 18.19
CA ILE A 120 11.04 -34.71 17.15
C ILE A 120 10.89 -33.22 17.53
N PRO A 121 11.85 -32.34 17.20
CA PRO A 121 11.74 -30.91 17.43
C PRO A 121 10.44 -30.35 16.84
N LYS A 122 9.73 -29.53 17.64
CA LYS A 122 8.46 -28.91 17.25
C LYS A 122 8.57 -27.39 17.34
N GLU A 123 8.38 -26.70 16.22
CA GLU A 123 8.37 -25.24 16.17
C GLU A 123 7.10 -24.67 16.83
N ASN A 124 7.24 -23.52 17.47
CA ASN A 124 6.11 -22.78 18.01
C ASN A 124 5.30 -22.12 16.89
N THR A 125 3.97 -22.20 16.98
CA THR A 125 3.09 -21.49 16.05
C THR A 125 3.27 -19.97 16.21
N PRO A 126 3.38 -19.20 15.11
CA PRO A 126 3.65 -17.76 15.20
C PRO A 126 2.38 -16.95 15.54
N VAL A 127 1.87 -17.10 16.77
CA VAL A 127 0.60 -16.50 17.23
C VAL A 127 0.58 -14.97 17.08
N LEU A 128 1.72 -14.30 17.34
CA LEU A 128 1.84 -12.85 17.20
C LEU A 128 1.61 -12.38 15.75
N LEU A 129 2.20 -13.07 14.78
CA LEU A 129 2.04 -12.73 13.36
C LEU A 129 0.59 -12.91 12.93
N ILE A 130 -0.05 -14.01 13.34
CA ILE A 130 -1.47 -14.27 13.05
C ILE A 130 -2.35 -13.14 13.60
N GLY A 131 -2.07 -12.67 14.82
CA GLY A 131 -2.78 -11.54 15.43
C GLY A 131 -2.62 -10.24 14.64
N ILE A 132 -1.40 -9.88 14.25
CA ILE A 132 -1.11 -8.67 13.46
C ILE A 132 -1.82 -8.73 12.10
N THR A 133 -1.79 -9.88 11.42
CA THR A 133 -2.48 -10.05 10.14
C THR A 133 -3.98 -9.84 10.27
N GLY A 134 -4.62 -10.38 11.31
CA GLY A 134 -6.04 -10.18 11.56
C GLY A 134 -6.41 -8.70 11.78
N ILE A 135 -5.62 -7.98 12.59
CA ILE A 135 -5.82 -6.55 12.83
C ILE A 135 -5.65 -5.73 11.54
N SER A 136 -4.64 -6.06 10.73
CA SER A 136 -4.38 -5.38 9.47
C SER A 136 -5.55 -5.44 8.49
N ILE A 137 -6.19 -6.61 8.38
CA ILE A 137 -7.37 -6.80 7.51
C ILE A 137 -8.54 -5.93 7.98
N ILE A 138 -8.80 -5.90 9.29
CA ILE A 138 -9.88 -5.09 9.86
C ILE A 138 -9.63 -3.59 9.60
N LEU A 139 -8.40 -3.14 9.83
CA LEU A 139 -8.00 -1.75 9.56
C LEU A 139 -8.18 -1.40 8.08
N ALA A 140 -7.77 -2.28 7.16
CA ALA A 140 -7.92 -2.05 5.73
C ALA A 140 -9.39 -1.82 5.33
N VAL A 141 -10.32 -2.64 5.83
CA VAL A 141 -11.76 -2.49 5.56
C VAL A 141 -12.28 -1.16 6.09
N ILE A 142 -11.87 -0.77 7.31
CA ILE A 142 -12.24 0.52 7.91
C ILE A 142 -11.70 1.68 7.08
N PHE A 143 -10.41 1.65 6.71
CA PHE A 143 -9.77 2.70 5.93
C PHE A 143 -10.38 2.86 4.54
N ILE A 144 -10.67 1.76 3.84
CA ILE A 144 -11.33 1.80 2.54
C ILE A 144 -12.72 2.42 2.67
N SER A 145 -13.52 1.95 3.64
CA SER A 145 -14.87 2.47 3.89
C SER A 145 -14.85 3.96 4.25
N LEU A 146 -13.90 4.37 5.08
CA LEU A 146 -13.70 5.77 5.46
C LEU A 146 -13.28 6.62 4.25
N MET A 147 -12.36 6.12 3.41
CA MET A 147 -11.96 6.79 2.18
C MET A 147 -13.11 6.93 1.19
N THR A 148 -14.01 5.95 1.09
CA THR A 148 -15.19 6.07 0.23
C THR A 148 -16.20 7.09 0.75
N TRP A 149 -16.32 7.25 2.07
CA TRP A 149 -17.26 8.19 2.66
C TRP A 149 -16.74 9.63 2.70
N LEU A 150 -15.42 9.83 2.85
CA LEU A 150 -14.79 11.15 2.91
C LEU A 150 -14.48 11.77 1.54
N LYS A 151 -14.56 11.01 0.44
CA LYS A 151 -14.37 11.57 -0.89
C LYS A 151 -15.59 12.40 -1.28
N PRO A 152 -15.44 13.70 -1.62
CA PRO A 152 -16.51 14.40 -2.31
C PRO A 152 -16.74 13.67 -3.65
N GLU A 153 -17.98 13.25 -3.92
CA GLU A 153 -18.37 12.63 -5.20
C GLU A 153 -18.20 13.58 -6.39
N ALA A 154 -17.96 14.86 -6.15
CA ALA A 154 -17.50 15.78 -7.16
C ALA A 154 -16.04 15.47 -7.47
N GLY A 155 -15.79 14.77 -8.59
CA GLY A 155 -14.53 14.96 -9.31
C GLY A 155 -14.27 16.45 -9.55
N ASP A 156 -13.04 16.82 -9.90
CA ASP A 156 -12.69 18.21 -10.21
C ASP A 156 -13.75 18.78 -11.17
N PRO A 157 -14.59 19.76 -10.76
CA PRO A 157 -15.74 20.20 -11.54
C PRO A 157 -15.33 20.79 -12.88
N LEU A 158 -14.03 21.07 -13.05
CA LEU A 158 -13.42 21.49 -14.29
C LEU A 158 -13.34 20.36 -15.33
N TYR A 159 -13.54 19.09 -14.97
CA TYR A 159 -13.54 17.93 -15.87
C TYR A 159 -14.94 17.37 -16.08
N VAL A 160 -15.36 17.28 -17.35
CA VAL A 160 -16.62 16.66 -17.74
C VAL A 160 -16.36 15.69 -18.90
N ALA A 161 -16.70 14.42 -18.68
CA ALA A 161 -16.71 13.42 -19.75
C ALA A 161 -17.99 13.58 -20.59
N GLY A 162 -17.83 13.93 -21.86
CA GLY A 162 -18.85 13.79 -22.89
C GLY A 162 -19.03 12.32 -23.30
N ARG A 163 -19.75 12.08 -24.40
CA ARG A 163 -19.91 10.73 -24.96
C ARG A 163 -18.63 10.25 -25.64
N THR A 164 -17.86 11.19 -26.18
CA THR A 164 -16.73 10.97 -27.07
C THR A 164 -15.50 11.74 -26.60
N LEU A 165 -15.73 12.95 -26.08
CA LEU A 165 -14.67 13.87 -25.66
C LEU A 165 -14.65 14.03 -24.15
N TRP A 166 -13.44 13.95 -23.59
CA TRP A 166 -13.16 14.46 -22.26
C TRP A 166 -12.81 15.93 -22.37
N ILE A 167 -13.55 16.76 -21.65
CA ILE A 167 -13.44 18.21 -21.72
C ILE A 167 -13.01 18.70 -20.35
N ARG A 168 -11.87 19.38 -20.30
CA ARG A 168 -11.44 20.14 -19.13
C ARG A 168 -11.49 21.63 -19.46
N ALA A 169 -12.10 22.43 -18.61
CA ALA A 169 -12.05 23.89 -18.71
C ALA A 169 -11.55 24.50 -17.41
N GLU A 170 -10.43 25.22 -17.45
CA GLU A 170 -9.90 25.94 -16.29
C GLU A 170 -10.78 27.16 -15.95
N ARG A 171 -10.53 27.78 -14.79
CA ARG A 171 -11.29 28.98 -14.39
C ARG A 171 -11.03 30.13 -15.37
N PRO A 172 -12.05 30.92 -15.75
CA PRO A 172 -11.86 32.07 -16.64
C PRO A 172 -10.98 33.15 -16.00
N GLU A 173 -10.16 33.82 -16.81
CA GLU A 173 -9.33 34.95 -16.38
C GLU A 173 -9.65 36.21 -17.19
N SER A 174 -9.89 37.33 -16.50
CA SER A 174 -10.18 38.64 -17.11
C SER A 174 -8.90 39.43 -17.39
N ARG A 175 -8.84 40.10 -18.54
CA ARG A 175 -7.75 40.98 -18.98
C ARG A 175 -8.32 42.13 -19.82
N GLU A 176 -7.78 43.34 -19.63
CA GLU A 176 -8.13 44.51 -20.45
C GLU A 176 -7.79 44.31 -21.94
N PHE A 177 -6.69 43.60 -22.23
CA PHE A 177 -6.26 43.20 -23.57
C PHE A 177 -5.45 41.91 -23.48
N ILE A 178 -5.31 41.17 -24.58
CA ILE A 178 -4.48 39.95 -24.64
C ILE A 178 -3.33 40.23 -25.59
N THR A 179 -2.09 40.07 -25.12
CA THR A 179 -0.91 40.00 -25.98
C THR A 179 -0.23 38.65 -25.87
N TYR A 180 0.09 38.08 -27.03
CA TYR A 180 0.71 36.76 -27.15
C TYR A 180 1.69 36.72 -28.32
N THR A 181 2.56 35.72 -28.33
CA THR A 181 3.49 35.48 -29.44
C THR A 181 2.98 34.30 -30.25
N GLY A 182 2.86 34.47 -31.56
CA GLY A 182 2.38 33.43 -32.48
C GLY A 182 3.08 33.53 -33.82
N LEU A 183 3.01 32.45 -34.60
CA LEU A 183 3.55 32.43 -35.96
C LEU A 183 2.64 33.24 -36.88
N ASP A 184 3.24 34.03 -37.77
CA ASP A 184 2.54 34.62 -38.91
C ASP A 184 2.37 33.61 -40.06
N SER A 185 1.77 34.06 -41.16
CA SER A 185 1.57 33.22 -42.35
C SER A 185 2.87 32.78 -43.03
N GLU A 186 4.00 33.42 -42.72
CA GLU A 186 5.33 33.12 -43.26
C GLU A 186 6.15 32.23 -42.32
N GLY A 187 5.64 31.99 -41.09
CA GLY A 187 6.29 31.16 -40.07
C GLY A 187 7.23 31.92 -39.14
N ASP A 188 7.18 33.25 -39.16
CA ASP A 188 7.96 34.10 -38.26
C ASP A 188 7.17 34.41 -36.98
N PHE A 189 7.87 34.46 -35.84
CA PHE A 189 7.24 34.82 -34.57
C PHE A 189 6.92 36.31 -34.53
N ARG A 190 5.63 36.63 -34.39
CA ARG A 190 5.11 37.99 -34.22
C ARG A 190 4.39 38.12 -32.88
N THR A 191 4.35 39.34 -32.37
CA THR A 191 3.51 39.70 -31.23
C THR A 191 2.17 40.17 -31.74
N TRP A 192 1.13 39.56 -31.20
CA TRP A 192 -0.26 39.78 -31.55
C TRP A 192 -0.97 40.43 -30.38
N VAL A 193 -1.92 41.32 -30.67
CA VAL A 193 -2.79 41.94 -29.67
C VAL A 193 -4.25 41.74 -30.03
N ILE A 194 -5.06 41.45 -29.00
CA ILE A 194 -6.52 41.38 -29.08
C ILE A 194 -7.06 42.40 -28.08
N ASN A 195 -7.93 43.29 -28.54
CA ASN A 195 -8.64 44.27 -27.71
C ASN A 195 -10.15 43.95 -27.69
N PRO A 196 -10.86 44.34 -26.61
CA PRO A 196 -12.32 44.43 -26.62
C PRO A 196 -12.82 45.38 -27.71
N GLU A 197 -14.04 45.17 -28.20
CA GLU A 197 -14.74 46.14 -29.05
C GLU A 197 -14.98 47.45 -28.32
N ASN A 198 -15.30 47.38 -27.02
CA ASN A 198 -15.45 48.54 -26.15
C ASN A 198 -14.46 48.48 -24.99
N GLU A 199 -13.27 49.04 -25.19
CA GLU A 199 -12.18 49.10 -24.20
C GLU A 199 -12.56 49.85 -22.89
N SER A 200 -13.63 50.63 -22.89
CA SER A 200 -14.04 51.42 -21.71
C SER A 200 -15.07 50.74 -20.82
N GLU A 201 -15.70 49.66 -21.29
CA GLU A 201 -16.79 48.97 -20.57
C GLU A 201 -16.55 47.46 -20.45
N ASN A 202 -15.74 46.87 -21.32
CA ASN A 202 -15.57 45.43 -21.43
C ASN A 202 -14.11 45.00 -21.25
N ASP A 203 -13.96 43.81 -20.65
CA ASP A 203 -12.72 43.05 -20.61
C ASP A 203 -12.78 41.86 -21.58
N LEU A 204 -11.59 41.38 -21.97
CA LEU A 204 -11.43 40.06 -22.56
C LEU A 204 -11.28 39.01 -21.48
N VAL A 205 -12.05 37.94 -21.62
CA VAL A 205 -12.01 36.78 -20.73
C VAL A 205 -11.56 35.57 -21.52
N TYR A 206 -10.44 34.95 -21.15
CA TYR A 206 -10.07 33.67 -21.76
C TYR A 206 -10.34 32.49 -20.84
N VAL A 207 -10.70 31.36 -21.45
CA VAL A 207 -10.90 30.08 -20.79
C VAL A 207 -10.01 29.05 -21.44
N LYS A 208 -9.08 28.48 -20.68
CA LYS A 208 -8.22 27.40 -21.16
C LYS A 208 -9.00 26.09 -21.17
N VAL A 209 -9.13 25.50 -22.35
CA VAL A 209 -9.86 24.27 -22.61
C VAL A 209 -8.89 23.19 -23.07
N SER A 210 -9.03 22.00 -22.51
CA SER A 210 -8.37 20.78 -22.99
C SER A 210 -9.43 19.80 -23.48
N LEU A 211 -9.26 19.30 -24.70
CA LEU A 211 -10.14 18.31 -25.32
C LEU A 211 -9.33 17.05 -25.57
N PHE A 212 -9.83 15.91 -25.12
CA PHE A 212 -9.16 14.62 -25.25
C PHE A 212 -10.12 13.57 -25.82
N ASN A 213 -9.70 12.87 -26.87
CA ASN A 213 -10.49 11.81 -27.49
C ASN A 213 -10.13 10.45 -26.89
N GLU A 214 -11.03 9.87 -26.11
CA GLU A 214 -10.85 8.52 -25.54
C GLU A 214 -11.47 7.40 -26.38
N THR A 215 -12.09 7.74 -27.51
CA THR A 215 -12.74 6.74 -28.37
C THR A 215 -11.79 6.24 -29.45
N SER A 216 -12.06 5.03 -29.95
CA SER A 216 -11.23 4.37 -30.97
C SER A 216 -11.42 4.93 -32.40
N GLY A 217 -12.01 6.11 -32.55
CA GLY A 217 -12.30 6.73 -33.84
C GLY A 217 -12.03 8.23 -33.80
N SER A 218 -11.85 8.83 -34.97
CA SER A 218 -11.54 10.26 -35.09
C SER A 218 -12.76 11.15 -34.82
N VAL A 219 -12.54 12.26 -34.13
CA VAL A 219 -13.58 13.26 -33.83
C VAL A 219 -13.28 14.55 -34.59
N ASN A 220 -14.22 14.96 -35.44
CA ASN A 220 -14.16 16.26 -36.12
C ASN A 220 -14.76 17.34 -35.23
N LEU A 221 -13.97 18.36 -34.95
CA LEU A 221 -14.32 19.50 -34.11
C LEU A 221 -14.34 20.77 -34.95
N VAL A 222 -15.40 21.56 -34.77
CA VAL A 222 -15.52 22.92 -35.33
C VAL A 222 -15.64 23.86 -34.14
N ILE A 223 -14.65 24.73 -34.00
CA ILE A 223 -14.52 25.68 -32.91
C ILE A 223 -14.80 27.08 -33.48
N ASP A 224 -16.04 27.52 -33.29
CA ASP A 224 -16.61 28.79 -33.74
C ASP A 224 -17.47 29.43 -32.62
N GLU A 225 -18.27 30.45 -32.94
CA GLU A 225 -19.14 31.15 -31.98
C GLU A 225 -20.18 30.22 -31.33
N LYS A 226 -20.45 29.05 -31.92
CA LYS A 226 -21.44 28.07 -31.43
C LYS A 226 -20.80 26.94 -30.63
N ALA A 227 -19.47 26.83 -30.65
CA ALA A 227 -18.74 25.76 -29.99
C ALA A 227 -18.86 25.80 -28.47
N ALA A 228 -19.00 27.00 -27.89
CA ALA A 228 -19.15 27.18 -26.46
C ALA A 228 -20.01 28.39 -26.11
N LYS A 229 -20.44 28.45 -24.84
CA LYS A 229 -21.13 29.59 -24.23
C LYS A 229 -20.63 29.79 -22.81
N LEU A 230 -20.26 31.02 -22.45
CA LEU A 230 -19.89 31.39 -21.09
C LEU A 230 -21.06 32.11 -20.42
N LEU A 231 -21.39 31.74 -19.18
CA LEU A 231 -22.43 32.37 -18.38
C LEU A 231 -21.82 33.11 -17.20
N ASP A 232 -22.30 34.33 -16.97
CA ASP A 232 -21.96 35.11 -15.79
C ASP A 232 -22.87 34.83 -14.58
N GLY A 233 -22.69 35.57 -13.49
CA GLY A 233 -23.54 35.51 -12.29
C GLY A 233 -24.99 35.89 -12.53
N ASP A 234 -25.25 36.77 -13.49
CA ASP A 234 -26.59 37.25 -13.86
C ASP A 234 -27.28 36.33 -14.89
N ARG A 235 -26.60 35.23 -15.27
CA ARG A 235 -27.03 34.25 -16.28
C ARG A 235 -27.07 34.85 -17.70
N THR A 236 -26.39 35.97 -17.92
CA THR A 236 -26.12 36.49 -19.25
C THR A 236 -25.18 35.52 -19.97
N THR A 237 -25.42 35.31 -21.25
CA THR A 237 -24.68 34.34 -22.06
C THR A 237 -23.81 35.06 -23.07
N TYR A 238 -22.53 34.71 -23.09
CA TYR A 238 -21.52 35.26 -23.99
C TYR A 238 -20.99 34.16 -24.92
N LEU A 239 -20.71 34.53 -26.16
CA LEU A 239 -20.17 33.63 -27.19
C LEU A 239 -18.67 33.89 -27.34
N PRO A 240 -17.89 32.86 -27.73
CA PRO A 240 -16.47 33.05 -27.97
C PRO A 240 -16.26 33.95 -29.21
N LEU A 241 -15.22 34.77 -29.15
CA LEU A 241 -14.79 35.66 -30.21
C LEU A 241 -13.88 34.93 -31.19
N ASN A 242 -13.98 35.29 -32.47
CA ASN A 242 -13.01 34.84 -33.47
C ASN A 242 -11.65 35.52 -33.22
N THR A 243 -10.74 34.81 -32.60
CA THR A 243 -9.39 35.30 -32.31
C THR A 243 -8.57 35.59 -33.57
N ILE A 244 -8.89 34.95 -34.70
CA ILE A 244 -8.18 35.18 -35.97
C ILE A 244 -8.55 36.55 -36.52
N ASP A 245 -9.84 36.89 -36.56
CA ASP A 245 -10.33 38.16 -37.10
C ASP A 245 -10.05 39.34 -36.17
N ARG A 246 -9.97 39.08 -34.86
CA ARG A 246 -9.77 40.10 -33.81
C ARG A 246 -8.31 40.50 -33.59
N THR A 247 -7.37 39.72 -34.09
CA THR A 247 -5.95 39.90 -33.80
C THR A 247 -5.35 40.99 -34.68
N LEU A 248 -4.58 41.90 -34.07
CA LEU A 248 -3.77 42.92 -34.75
C LEU A 248 -2.28 42.69 -34.46
N GLU A 249 -1.40 43.00 -35.41
CA GLU A 249 0.05 42.97 -35.18
C GLU A 249 0.46 44.13 -34.26
N ALA A 250 1.17 43.80 -33.19
CA ALA A 250 1.61 44.78 -32.21
C ALA A 250 3.07 45.19 -32.46
N GLU A 251 3.29 46.24 -33.26
CA GLU A 251 4.66 46.73 -33.54
C GLU A 251 5.34 47.41 -32.32
N ALA A 252 4.56 47.81 -31.29
CA ALA A 252 5.06 48.65 -30.19
C ALA A 252 4.64 48.21 -28.76
N VAL A 253 4.08 47.00 -28.58
CA VAL A 253 3.73 46.53 -27.23
C VAL A 253 4.96 45.92 -26.56
N GLY A 254 5.55 46.66 -25.61
CA GLY A 254 6.82 46.30 -24.96
C GLY A 254 6.76 45.09 -24.01
N LYS A 255 5.58 44.52 -23.72
CA LYS A 255 5.42 43.35 -22.83
C LYS A 255 4.27 42.45 -23.24
N VAL A 256 4.56 41.15 -23.34
CA VAL A 256 3.58 40.07 -23.49
C VAL A 256 2.94 39.81 -22.13
N ASN A 257 1.61 39.90 -22.05
CA ASN A 257 0.87 39.63 -20.81
C ASN A 257 0.37 38.19 -20.72
N SER A 258 0.31 37.47 -21.84
CA SER A 258 -0.20 36.11 -21.94
C SER A 258 0.73 35.25 -22.83
N PRO A 259 1.97 34.95 -22.39
CA PRO A 259 2.96 34.27 -23.22
C PRO A 259 2.59 32.82 -23.55
N GLU A 260 1.73 32.19 -22.74
CA GLU A 260 1.24 30.83 -22.97
C GLU A 260 -0.07 30.81 -23.77
N PHE A 261 -0.59 31.96 -24.19
CA PHE A 261 -1.87 32.02 -24.88
C PHE A 261 -1.80 31.34 -26.25
N MET A 262 -2.66 30.34 -26.44
CA MET A 262 -2.80 29.56 -27.66
C MET A 262 -4.24 29.68 -28.12
N PRO A 263 -4.56 30.55 -29.11
CA PRO A 263 -5.93 30.76 -29.55
C PRO A 263 -6.52 29.44 -30.08
N MET A 264 -7.74 29.14 -29.66
CA MET A 264 -8.47 27.97 -30.12
C MET A 264 -9.63 28.42 -31.03
N TRP A 265 -9.41 28.36 -32.35
CA TRP A 265 -10.42 28.70 -33.35
C TRP A 265 -10.23 27.88 -34.64
N GLY A 266 -11.33 27.53 -35.31
CA GLY A 266 -11.32 26.81 -36.58
C GLY A 266 -11.68 25.33 -36.46
N SER A 267 -11.34 24.55 -37.48
CA SER A 267 -11.66 23.12 -37.55
C SER A 267 -10.44 22.26 -37.28
N LEU A 268 -10.59 21.20 -36.49
CA LEU A 268 -9.55 20.23 -36.22
C LEU A 268 -10.12 18.81 -36.13
N THR A 269 -9.27 17.81 -36.35
CA THR A 269 -9.61 16.39 -36.15
C THR A 269 -8.75 15.87 -35.01
N LEU A 270 -9.35 15.17 -34.06
CA LEU A 270 -8.64 14.45 -33.00
C LEU A 270 -8.75 12.95 -33.25
N ASP A 271 -7.62 12.29 -33.49
CA ASP A 271 -7.54 10.83 -33.54
C ASP A 271 -7.60 10.20 -32.14
N GLU A 272 -7.66 8.88 -32.07
CA GLU A 272 -7.72 8.13 -30.80
C GLU A 272 -6.53 8.48 -29.91
N GLY A 273 -6.81 8.90 -28.68
CA GLY A 273 -5.79 9.26 -27.70
C GLY A 273 -5.11 10.61 -27.95
N GLU A 274 -5.60 11.41 -28.90
CA GLU A 274 -5.08 12.76 -29.10
C GLU A 274 -5.71 13.79 -28.15
N GLN A 275 -4.92 14.78 -27.78
CA GLN A 275 -5.32 15.90 -26.96
C GLN A 275 -4.99 17.22 -27.66
N VAL A 276 -5.92 18.17 -27.61
CA VAL A 276 -5.66 19.57 -27.94
C VAL A 276 -5.92 20.46 -26.73
N VAL A 277 -5.06 21.46 -26.54
CA VAL A 277 -5.16 22.46 -25.48
C VAL A 277 -5.06 23.84 -26.11
N GLY A 278 -5.91 24.76 -25.67
CA GLY A 278 -5.94 26.12 -26.17
C GLY A 278 -6.94 26.97 -25.39
N MET A 279 -7.13 28.20 -25.82
CA MET A 279 -7.93 29.20 -25.12
C MET A 279 -9.03 29.75 -26.01
N LEU A 280 -10.25 29.70 -25.50
CA LEU A 280 -11.39 30.46 -26.03
C LEU A 280 -11.36 31.84 -25.41
N VAL A 281 -11.68 32.88 -26.19
CA VAL A 281 -11.76 34.26 -25.71
C VAL A 281 -13.20 34.75 -25.80
N PHE A 282 -13.66 35.50 -24.81
CA PHE A 282 -14.98 36.09 -24.71
C PHE A 282 -14.83 37.58 -24.39
N GLU A 283 -15.84 38.40 -24.70
CA GLU A 283 -15.91 39.80 -24.30
C GLU A 283 -17.07 40.00 -23.33
N LEU A 284 -16.77 40.51 -22.13
CA LEU A 284 -17.74 40.65 -21.03
C LEU A 284 -17.57 42.03 -20.38
N PRO A 285 -18.62 42.61 -19.77
CA PRO A 285 -18.49 43.81 -18.96
C PRO A 285 -17.44 43.66 -17.84
N GLU A 286 -16.69 44.72 -17.57
CA GLU A 286 -15.67 44.73 -16.52
C GLU A 286 -16.26 44.29 -15.17
N GLY A 287 -15.56 43.39 -14.46
CA GLY A 287 -15.99 42.89 -13.16
C GLY A 287 -17.09 41.82 -13.19
N SER A 288 -17.43 41.29 -14.37
CA SER A 288 -18.34 40.15 -14.50
C SER A 288 -17.84 38.93 -13.71
N SER A 289 -18.77 38.21 -13.08
CA SER A 289 -18.48 36.92 -12.43
C SER A 289 -18.66 35.77 -13.41
N PHE A 290 -18.14 34.58 -13.08
CA PHE A 290 -18.21 33.40 -13.96
C PHE A 290 -18.88 32.24 -13.26
N THR A 291 -19.91 31.65 -13.87
CA THR A 291 -20.67 30.56 -13.26
C THR A 291 -20.60 29.26 -14.03
N GLU A 292 -20.64 29.32 -15.36
CA GLU A 292 -20.80 28.11 -16.17
C GLU A 292 -20.21 28.27 -17.57
N LEU A 293 -19.45 27.28 -18.03
CA LEU A 293 -19.09 27.11 -19.43
C LEU A 293 -19.89 25.94 -20.00
N ARG A 294 -20.61 26.18 -21.09
CA ARG A 294 -21.31 25.16 -21.87
C ARG A 294 -20.53 24.88 -23.13
N TRP A 295 -20.07 23.66 -23.29
CA TRP A 295 -19.47 23.16 -24.52
C TRP A 295 -20.54 22.50 -25.38
N ALA A 296 -20.49 22.72 -26.71
CA ALA A 296 -21.47 22.20 -27.66
C ALA A 296 -20.85 21.67 -28.97
N ALA A 297 -19.52 21.75 -29.15
CA ALA A 297 -18.86 21.23 -30.34
C ALA A 297 -18.63 19.70 -30.23
N SER A 298 -19.21 18.94 -31.16
CA SER A 298 -19.24 17.46 -31.20
C SER A 298 -20.03 16.80 -30.06
N ASP A 299 -19.72 17.15 -28.82
CA ASP A 299 -20.45 16.72 -27.62
C ASP A 299 -21.05 17.94 -26.88
N THR A 300 -21.99 17.67 -25.97
CA THR A 300 -22.52 18.69 -25.06
C THR A 300 -22.03 18.43 -23.64
N ALA A 301 -21.40 19.41 -23.02
CA ALA A 301 -20.94 19.35 -21.64
C ALA A 301 -21.19 20.67 -20.92
N VAL A 302 -21.41 20.59 -19.61
CA VAL A 302 -21.66 21.76 -18.75
C VAL A 302 -20.65 21.74 -17.60
N ILE A 303 -19.72 22.69 -17.63
CA ILE A 303 -18.71 22.90 -16.60
C ILE A 303 -19.19 24.04 -15.69
N LYS A 304 -19.28 23.80 -14.39
CA LYS A 304 -19.70 24.82 -13.41
C LYS A 304 -18.50 25.29 -12.61
N TYR A 305 -18.33 26.60 -12.51
CA TYR A 305 -17.30 27.23 -11.71
C TYR A 305 -17.83 27.44 -10.29
N GLN A 306 -17.11 26.90 -9.30
CA GLN A 306 -17.35 27.08 -7.86
C GLN A 306 -16.29 27.99 -7.25
#